data_AF-X0W3G0-F1
#
_entry.id   AF-X0W3G0-F1
#
_cell.length_a   1.000
_cell.length_b   1.000
_cell.length_c   1.000
_cell.angle_alpha   90.00
_cell.angle_beta   90.00
_cell.angle_gamma   90.00
#
_symmetry.space_group_name_H-M   'P 1'
#
loop_
_entity.id
_entity.type
_entity.pdbx_description
1 polymer ?
#
loop_
_entity_poly.entity_id
_entity_poly.type
_entity_poly.pdbx_seq_one_letter_code
_entity_poly.pdbx_strand_id
1 'polypeptide(L)'
;DLIDRYEYIADQGKRKSTCHVFICHMKDPSQQPKLSKEHQMYKWVGEVGETEIMLMPDQHRILTKVLNPERKIMNYPEGSGPKKVEEYLQWLFQEKN
;
A
#
# COMPACT_ATOMS: atom_id res chain seq x y z
N ASP A 1 -17.75 1.84 -2.17
CA ASP A 1 -17.94 1.07 -3.42
C ASP A 1 -17.15 -0.22 -3.42
N LEU A 2 -17.60 -1.25 -4.16
CA LEU A 2 -16.81 -2.48 -4.32
C LEU A 2 -15.57 -2.18 -5.17
N ILE A 3 -14.39 -2.45 -4.63
CA ILE A 3 -13.12 -2.25 -5.35
C ILE A 3 -12.76 -3.53 -6.11
N ASP A 4 -12.79 -4.68 -5.42
CA ASP A 4 -12.36 -5.95 -5.96
C ASP A 4 -12.79 -7.12 -5.05
N ARG A 5 -12.46 -8.34 -5.48
CA ARG A 5 -12.54 -9.55 -4.68
C ARG A 5 -11.32 -10.44 -4.89
N TYR A 6 -11.01 -11.27 -3.90
CA TYR A 6 -10.00 -12.32 -4.03
C TYR A 6 -10.41 -13.56 -3.25
N GLU A 7 -9.83 -14.70 -3.61
CA GLU A 7 -10.07 -15.97 -2.95
C GLU A 7 -8.80 -16.44 -2.26
N TYR A 8 -8.94 -17.07 -1.09
CA TYR A 8 -7.81 -17.68 -0.40
C TYR A 8 -8.26 -18.93 0.35
N ILE A 9 -7.28 -19.78 0.67
CA ILE A 9 -7.52 -21.02 1.41
C ILE A 9 -7.17 -20.78 2.88
N ALA A 10 -8.16 -20.93 3.75
CA ALA A 10 -8.06 -20.79 5.19
C ALA A 10 -8.03 -22.16 5.89
N ASP A 11 -7.83 -22.15 7.21
CA ASP A 11 -7.98 -23.30 8.09
C ASP A 11 -7.15 -24.52 7.65
N GLN A 12 -5.86 -24.28 7.32
CA GLN A 12 -4.90 -25.29 6.88
C GLN A 12 -5.38 -26.10 5.66
N GLY A 13 -6.02 -25.45 4.69
CA GLY A 13 -6.46 -26.14 3.47
C GLY A 13 -7.94 -26.50 3.44
N LYS A 14 -8.66 -26.36 4.57
CA LYS A 14 -10.00 -26.94 4.72
C LYS A 14 -11.13 -26.04 4.22
N ARG A 15 -10.89 -24.74 4.10
CA ARG A 15 -11.92 -23.78 3.70
C ARG A 15 -11.44 -22.86 2.59
N LYS A 16 -12.13 -22.88 1.46
CA LYS A 16 -12.03 -21.84 0.44
C LYS A 16 -12.87 -20.63 0.85
N SER A 17 -12.27 -19.47 0.90
CA SER A 17 -12.92 -18.21 1.30
C SER A 17 -12.84 -17.19 0.18
N THR A 18 -13.90 -16.41 -0.01
CA THR A 18 -13.95 -15.29 -0.97
C THR A 18 -14.10 -13.99 -0.20
N CYS A 19 -13.11 -13.11 -0.30
CA CYS A 19 -13.11 -11.78 0.29
C CYS A 19 -13.61 -10.74 -0.72
N HIS A 20 -14.59 -9.94 -0.33
CA HIS A 20 -15.05 -8.77 -1.10
C HIS A 20 -14.53 -7.51 -0.42
N VAL A 21 -13.81 -6.68 -1.16
CA VAL A 21 -13.13 -5.49 -0.62
C VAL A 21 -13.84 -4.23 -1.10
N PHE A 22 -14.24 -3.38 -0.16
CA PHE A 22 -14.95 -2.14 -0.41
C PHE A 22 -14.13 -0.93 0.03
N ILE A 23 -14.27 0.18 -0.69
CA ILE A 23 -13.77 1.50 -0.28
C ILE A 23 -14.83 2.22 0.52
N CYS A 24 -14.40 2.83 1.63
CA CYS A 24 -15.24 3.57 2.56
C CYS A 24 -14.53 4.86 2.97
N HIS A 25 -15.33 5.88 3.31
CA HIS A 25 -14.84 7.10 3.95
C HIS A 25 -15.08 7.02 5.45
N MET A 26 -14.06 7.35 6.25
CA MET A 26 -14.24 7.58 7.68
C MET A 26 -14.96 8.90 7.91
N LYS A 27 -15.97 8.87 8.80
CA LYS A 27 -16.69 10.09 9.19
C LYS A 27 -15.87 10.99 10.12
N ASP A 28 -15.12 10.38 11.04
CA ASP A 28 -14.24 11.08 11.99
C ASP A 28 -12.81 10.54 11.86
N PRO A 29 -11.89 11.28 11.22
CA PRO A 29 -10.49 10.89 11.07
C PRO A 29 -9.71 10.73 12.39
N SER A 30 -10.18 11.32 13.48
CA SER A 30 -9.51 11.27 14.79
C SER A 30 -9.91 10.04 15.63
N GLN A 31 -10.90 9.28 15.17
CA GLN A 31 -11.40 8.11 15.87
C GLN A 31 -10.30 7.06 16.04
N GLN A 32 -10.05 6.66 17.29
CA GLN A 32 -9.09 5.60 17.63
C GLN A 32 -9.67 4.21 17.31
N PRO A 33 -8.99 3.40 16.47
CA PRO A 33 -9.37 2.02 16.22
C PRO A 33 -9.35 1.17 17.49
N LYS A 34 -10.42 0.40 17.71
CA LYS A 34 -10.51 -0.62 18.76
C LYS A 34 -10.46 -2.00 18.12
N LEU A 35 -9.48 -2.79 18.51
CA LEU A 35 -9.23 -4.12 17.94
C LEU A 35 -9.95 -5.20 18.75
N SER A 36 -10.45 -6.22 18.05
CA SER A 36 -10.93 -7.45 18.69
C SER A 36 -9.73 -8.32 19.12
N LYS A 37 -9.99 -9.38 19.87
CA LYS A 37 -8.96 -10.34 20.33
C LYS A 37 -8.21 -11.04 19.19
N GLU A 38 -8.78 -11.06 17.99
CA GLU A 38 -8.17 -11.66 16.80
C GLU A 38 -7.08 -10.77 16.18
N HIS A 39 -7.01 -9.49 16.57
CA HIS A 39 -6.10 -8.51 15.96
C HIS A 39 -5.17 -7.92 17.02
N GLN A 40 -3.87 -7.89 16.73
CA GLN A 40 -2.84 -7.43 17.68
C GLN A 40 -2.44 -5.97 17.48
N MET A 41 -2.49 -5.47 16.24
CA MET A 41 -2.06 -4.12 15.90
C MET A 41 -2.80 -3.59 14.65
N TYR A 42 -2.74 -2.27 14.46
CA TYR A 42 -3.16 -1.61 13.24
C TYR A 42 -2.16 -0.51 12.88
N LYS A 43 -2.15 -0.10 11.61
CA LYS A 43 -1.37 1.03 11.12
C LYS A 43 -2.17 1.82 10.08
N TRP A 44 -2.17 3.15 10.20
CA TRP A 44 -2.61 4.03 9.13
C TRP A 44 -1.49 4.12 8.09
N VAL A 45 -1.83 3.91 6.82
CA VAL A 45 -0.87 3.91 5.71
C VAL A 45 -1.22 5.01 4.74
N GLY A 46 -0.23 5.84 4.39
CA GLY A 46 -0.37 6.91 3.41
C GLY A 46 0.07 6.47 2.02
N GLU A 47 1.00 5.53 1.95
CA GLU A 47 1.61 5.09 0.70
C GLU A 47 1.60 3.57 0.53
N VAL A 48 1.53 3.11 -0.72
CA VAL A 48 1.49 1.67 -1.05
C VAL A 48 2.77 0.96 -0.58
N GLY A 49 3.93 1.61 -0.74
CA GLY A 49 5.24 1.02 -0.39
C GLY A 49 5.38 0.65 1.09
N GLU A 50 4.61 1.29 1.98
CA GLU A 50 4.59 0.93 3.40
C GLU A 50 4.02 -0.47 3.67
N THR A 51 3.29 -1.04 2.72
CA THR A 51 2.53 -2.29 2.87
C THR A 51 3.11 -3.49 2.13
N GLU A 52 4.20 -3.30 1.37
CA GLU A 52 4.75 -4.29 0.44
C GLU A 52 5.02 -5.66 1.11
N ILE A 53 5.58 -5.65 2.33
CA ILE A 53 5.88 -6.86 3.09
C ILE A 53 4.78 -7.26 4.09
N MET A 54 3.75 -6.42 4.27
CA MET A 54 2.71 -6.59 5.28
C MET A 54 1.47 -7.30 4.73
N LEU A 55 1.28 -7.28 3.42
CA LEU A 55 0.08 -7.76 2.75
C LEU A 55 0.37 -8.96 1.86
N MET A 56 -0.63 -9.82 1.69
CA MET A 56 -0.57 -10.85 0.65
C MET A 56 -0.66 -10.20 -0.74
N PRO A 57 -0.11 -10.85 -1.80
CA PRO A 57 -0.06 -10.26 -3.14
C PRO A 57 -1.40 -9.72 -3.67
N ASP A 58 -2.51 -10.44 -3.43
CA ASP A 58 -3.84 -9.97 -3.85
C ASP A 58 -4.32 -8.74 -3.08
N GLN A 59 -4.06 -8.69 -1.78
CA GLN A 59 -4.39 -7.53 -0.95
C GLN A 59 -3.57 -6.31 -1.38
N HIS A 60 -2.28 -6.51 -1.64
CA HIS A 60 -1.39 -5.46 -2.13
C HIS A 60 -1.87 -4.92 -3.48
N ARG A 61 -2.17 -5.81 -4.44
CA ARG A 61 -2.72 -5.46 -5.77
C ARG A 61 -4.00 -4.64 -5.65
N ILE A 62 -4.90 -4.99 -4.73
CA ILE A 62 -6.15 -4.26 -4.51
C ILE A 62 -5.87 -2.88 -3.92
N LEU A 63 -4.98 -2.78 -2.92
CA LEU A 63 -4.59 -1.51 -2.32
C LEU A 63 -3.96 -0.57 -3.35
N THR A 64 -3.10 -1.08 -4.24
CA THR A 64 -2.49 -0.29 -5.32
C THR A 64 -3.53 0.35 -6.23
N LYS A 65 -4.66 -0.32 -6.51
CA LYS A 65 -5.75 0.26 -7.32
C LYS A 65 -6.36 1.51 -6.68
N VAL A 66 -6.34 1.58 -5.35
CA VAL A 66 -6.96 2.66 -4.57
C VAL A 66 -5.98 3.80 -4.35
N LEU A 67 -4.78 3.50 -3.87
CA LEU A 67 -3.79 4.50 -3.47
C LEU A 67 -2.85 4.92 -4.61
N ASN A 68 -2.82 4.18 -5.72
CA ASN A 68 -2.04 4.50 -6.91
C ASN A 68 -2.84 4.29 -8.20
N PRO A 69 -3.98 4.99 -8.38
CA PRO A 69 -4.84 4.81 -9.54
C PRO A 69 -4.12 5.16 -10.86
N GLU A 70 -3.15 6.09 -10.80
CA GLU A 70 -2.36 6.52 -11.96
C GLU A 70 -1.14 5.62 -12.24
N ARG A 71 -0.88 4.58 -11.42
CA ARG A 71 0.30 3.70 -11.49
C ARG A 71 1.63 4.48 -11.57
N LYS A 72 1.75 5.60 -10.87
CA LYS A 72 3.02 6.31 -10.73
C LYS A 72 3.83 5.59 -9.66
N ILE A 73 4.93 4.94 -10.08
CA ILE A 73 5.81 4.17 -9.18
C ILE A 73 6.46 5.09 -8.13
N MET A 74 6.57 6.39 -8.42
CA MET A 74 7.15 7.39 -7.52
C MET A 74 6.36 8.70 -7.58
N ASN A 75 5.84 9.13 -6.43
CA ASN A 75 5.50 10.54 -6.22
C ASN A 75 6.78 11.24 -5.77
N TYR A 76 7.56 11.74 -6.73
CA TYR A 76 8.58 12.71 -6.41
C TYR A 76 7.88 13.99 -5.94
N PRO A 77 8.30 14.62 -4.83
CA PRO A 77 7.87 15.97 -4.50
C PRO A 77 8.06 16.85 -5.73
N GLU A 78 7.09 17.72 -6.06
CA GLU A 78 7.28 18.70 -7.12
C GLU A 78 8.53 19.53 -6.81
N GLY A 79 9.63 19.26 -7.53
CA GLY A 79 10.86 20.03 -7.46
C GLY A 79 12.13 19.33 -6.97
N SER A 80 12.17 18.01 -6.72
CA SER A 80 13.43 17.39 -6.24
C SER A 80 13.81 16.09 -6.95
N GLY A 81 14.69 16.20 -7.96
CA GLY A 81 15.56 15.10 -8.36
C GLY A 81 15.77 14.95 -9.88
N PRO A 82 16.99 14.64 -10.33
CA PRO A 82 17.27 14.40 -11.74
C PRO A 82 16.46 13.22 -12.29
N LYS A 83 16.05 13.33 -13.56
CA LYS A 83 15.00 12.51 -14.18
C LYS A 83 15.51 11.20 -14.75
N LYS A 84 16.82 10.96 -14.72
CA LYS A 84 17.48 9.74 -15.22
C LYS A 84 18.53 9.21 -14.25
N VAL A 85 18.73 7.90 -14.25
CA VAL A 85 19.68 7.21 -13.36
C VAL A 85 21.10 7.76 -13.53
N GLU A 86 21.48 8.09 -14.76
CA GLU A 86 22.79 8.65 -15.11
C GLU A 86 23.03 10.02 -14.45
N GLU A 87 21.99 10.85 -14.36
CA GLU A 87 22.05 12.19 -13.76
C GLU A 87 22.15 12.10 -12.22
N TYR A 88 21.50 11.11 -11.60
CA TYR A 88 21.62 10.84 -10.15
C TYR A 88 23.03 10.37 -9.76
N LEU A 89 23.61 9.48 -10.58
CA LEU A 89 24.97 9.01 -10.37
C LEU A 89 25.98 10.16 -10.50
N GLN A 90 25.82 11.03 -11.50
CA GLN A 90 26.68 12.22 -11.65
C GLN A 90 26.59 13.17 -10.46
N TRP A 91 25.39 13.42 -9.93
CA TRP A 91 25.19 14.24 -8.73
C TRP A 91 25.92 13.67 -7.50
N LEU A 92 25.78 12.36 -7.23
CA LEU A 92 26.48 11.69 -6.13
C LEU A 92 28.01 11.74 -6.24
N PHE A 93 28.56 11.74 -7.45
CA PHE A 93 30.00 11.81 -7.68
C PHE A 93 30.56 13.24 -7.68
N GLN A 94 29.72 14.27 -7.85
CA GLN A 94 30.13 15.67 -7.73
C GLN A 94 30.17 16.13 -6.26
N GLU A 95 29.33 15.61 -5.38
CA GLU A 95 29.34 15.96 -3.94
C GLU A 95 30.52 15.36 -3.15
N LYS A 96 31.36 14.52 -3.78
CA LYS A 96 32.54 13.90 -3.13
C LYS A 96 33.89 14.51 -3.52
N ASN A 97 33.92 15.64 -4.22
CA ASN A 97 35.13 16.42 -4.49
C ASN A 97 35.05 17.84 -3.92
#